data_AF-A0A3C0GQX6-F1
#
_entry.id   AF-A0A3C0GQX6-F1
#
_cell.length_a   1.000
_cell.length_b   1.000
_cell.length_c   1.000
_cell.angle_alpha   90.00
_cell.angle_beta   90.00
_cell.angle_gamma   90.00
#
_symmetry.space_group_name_H-M   'P 1'
#
loop_
_entity.id
_entity.type
_entity.pdbx_description
1 polymer ?
#
loop_
_entity_poly.entity_id
_entity_poly.type
_entity_poly.pdbx_seq_one_letter_code
_entity_poly.pdbx_strand_id
1 'polypeptide(L)' 'MTQAAILVLEDGTVFEGESVGAPGLSVGEVVFNTAMTGYQEVLTDPSYARQMVTLTYPHIGNTGMTDQD' A
#
# COMPACT_ATOMS: atom_id res chain seq x y z
N MET A 1 -16.12 6.86 -12.00
CA MET A 1 -14.88 7.53 -12.44
C MET A 1 -13.81 7.10 -11.47
N THR A 2 -12.64 6.66 -11.95
CA THR A 2 -11.50 6.35 -11.08
C THR A 2 -10.87 7.66 -10.61
N GLN A 3 -10.33 7.68 -9.39
CA GLN A 3 -9.64 8.83 -8.84
C GLN A 3 -8.15 8.66 -9.09
N ALA A 4 -7.51 9.61 -9.76
CA ALA A 4 -6.07 9.56 -9.99
C ALA A 4 -5.28 9.69 -8.66
N ALA A 5 -4.15 9.00 -8.57
CA ALA A 5 -3.21 9.02 -7.45
C ALA A 5 -1.77 9.09 -7.97
N ILE A 6 -0.87 9.64 -7.15
CA ILE A 6 0.56 9.75 -7.48
C ILE A 6 1.37 9.40 -6.23
N LEU A 7 2.43 8.60 -6.40
CA LEU A 7 3.50 8.40 -5.43
C LEU A 7 4.76 9.12 -5.93
N VAL A 8 5.33 9.99 -5.11
CA VAL A 8 6.56 10.73 -5.41
C VAL A 8 7.63 10.35 -4.39
N LEU A 9 8.82 10.02 -4.86
CA LEU A 9 9.98 9.68 -4.02
C LEU A 9 10.92 10.87 -3.85
N GLU A 10 11.79 10.81 -2.84
CA GLU A 10 12.73 11.89 -2.53
C GLU A 10 13.72 12.19 -3.67
N ASP A 11 14.02 11.19 -4.50
CA ASP A 11 14.92 11.31 -5.66
C ASP A 11 14.24 11.94 -6.88
N GLY A 12 12.95 12.30 -6.78
CA GLY A 12 12.15 12.86 -7.85
C GLY A 12 11.48 11.81 -8.74
N THR A 13 11.61 10.51 -8.45
CA THR A 13 10.86 9.47 -9.15
C THR A 13 9.36 9.62 -8.89
N VAL A 14 8.56 9.49 -9.95
CA VAL A 14 7.10 9.64 -9.90
C VAL A 14 6.43 8.38 -10.45
N PHE A 15 5.47 7.86 -9.69
CA PHE A 15 4.60 6.76 -10.10
C PHE A 15 3.15 7.26 -10.15
N GLU A 16 2.55 7.20 -11.33
CA GLU A 16 1.13 7.49 -11.54
C GLU A 16 0.29 6.23 -11.32
N GLY A 17 -0.90 6.39 -10.75
CA GLY A 17 -1.80 5.27 -10.50
C GLY A 17 -3.24 5.71 -10.24
N GLU A 18 -4.05 4.74 -9.82
CA GLU A 18 -5.44 4.95 -9.43
C GLU A 18 -5.59 4.74 -7.91
N SER A 19 -6.35 5.62 -7.26
CA SER A 19 -6.66 5.51 -5.84
C SER A 19 -7.66 4.38 -5.60
N VAL A 20 -7.33 3.52 -4.64
CA VAL A 20 -8.19 2.42 -4.15
C VAL A 20 -8.53 2.57 -2.66
N GLY A 21 -8.05 3.63 -2.02
CA GLY A 21 -8.15 3.85 -0.57
C GLY A 21 -8.78 5.17 -0.20
N ALA A 22 -8.53 5.61 1.04
CA ALA A 22 -9.05 6.87 1.55
C ALA A 22 -8.46 8.08 0.80
N PRO A 23 -9.25 9.15 0.56
CA PRO A 23 -8.75 10.38 -0.03
C PRO A 23 -7.82 11.12 0.96
N GLY A 24 -6.78 11.76 0.44
CA GLY A 24 -5.88 12.58 1.25
C GLY A 24 -4.44 12.51 0.76
N LEU A 25 -3.52 12.88 1.67
CA LEU A 25 -2.09 12.83 1.45
C LEU A 25 -1.44 12.09 2.63
N SER A 26 -0.56 11.16 2.31
CA SER A 26 0.24 10.40 3.28
C SER A 26 1.71 10.58 2.94
N VAL A 27 2.54 10.63 3.98
CA VAL A 27 4.00 10.72 3.87
C VAL A 27 4.60 9.68 4.81
N GLY A 28 5.63 8.99 4.34
CA GLY A 28 6.26 7.91 5.07
C GLY A 28 7.47 7.36 4.32
N GLU A 29 8.21 6.48 4.98
CA GLU A 29 9.25 5.70 4.34
C GLU A 29 8.62 4.66 3.40
N VAL A 30 9.05 4.62 2.14
CA VAL A 30 8.59 3.59 1.20
C VAL A 30 9.41 2.32 1.42
N VAL A 31 8.73 1.24 1.74
CA VAL A 31 9.32 -0.10 1.93
C VAL A 31 8.69 -1.09 0.97
N PHE A 32 9.30 -2.26 0.79
CA PHE A 32 8.69 -3.36 0.05
C PHE A 32 8.64 -4.64 0.88
N ASN A 33 7.60 -5.45 0.67
CA ASN A 33 7.46 -6.77 1.28
C ASN A 33 7.20 -7.82 0.18
N THR A 34 7.92 -8.94 0.25
CA THR A 34 7.88 -10.04 -0.72
C THR A 34 6.83 -11.11 -0.46
N ALA A 35 5.98 -10.92 0.56
CA ALA A 35 4.88 -11.82 0.86
C ALA A 35 3.88 -11.87 -0.31
N MET A 36 3.48 -13.08 -0.69
CA MET A 36 2.50 -13.31 -1.76
C MET A 36 1.06 -13.42 -1.22
N THR A 37 0.91 -13.57 0.10
CA THR A 37 -0.35 -13.72 0.83
C THR A 37 -0.24 -13.00 2.17
N GLY A 38 -1.36 -12.83 2.88
CA GLY A 38 -1.37 -12.22 4.21
C GLY A 38 -1.22 -10.69 4.18
N TYR A 39 -1.81 -10.04 3.16
CA TYR A 39 -1.72 -8.59 3.03
C TYR A 39 -2.47 -7.86 4.16
N GLN A 40 -3.47 -8.48 4.78
CA GLN A 40 -4.21 -7.87 5.87
C GLN A 40 -3.32 -7.74 7.12
N GLU A 41 -2.60 -8.80 7.45
CA GLU A 41 -1.66 -8.88 8.57
C GLU A 41 -0.48 -7.92 8.35
N VAL A 42 -0.01 -7.79 7.10
CA VAL A 42 0.98 -6.76 6.76
C VAL A 42 0.44 -5.35 6.98
N LEU A 43 -0.83 -5.08 6.67
CA LEU A 43 -1.44 -3.76 6.87
C LEU A 43 -1.75 -3.45 8.34
N THR A 44 -1.93 -4.47 9.19
CA THR A 44 -2.23 -4.33 10.62
C THR A 44 -1.01 -4.47 11.52
N ASP A 45 0.14 -4.91 10.99
CA ASP A 45 1.38 -5.05 11.76
C ASP A 45 1.91 -3.66 12.20
N PRO A 46 2.08 -3.42 13.52
CA PRO A 46 2.54 -2.14 14.05
C PRO A 46 3.96 -1.77 13.59
N SER A 47 4.75 -2.73 13.11
CA SER A 47 6.10 -2.51 12.58
C SER A 47 6.11 -1.60 11.35
N TYR A 48 5.00 -1.51 10.61
CA TYR A 48 4.85 -0.64 9.45
C TYR A 48 4.34 0.77 9.78
N ALA A 49 4.29 1.15 11.06
CA ALA A 49 3.87 2.48 11.46
C ALA A 49 4.68 3.57 10.74
N ARG A 50 3.99 4.50 10.08
CA ARG A 50 4.56 5.62 9.29
C ARG A 50 5.32 5.17 8.02
N GLN A 51 5.08 3.96 7.54
CA GLN A 51 5.64 3.47 6.28
C GLN A 51 4.55 3.35 5.21
N MET A 52 4.97 3.43 3.95
CA MET A 52 4.16 3.11 2.78
C MET A 52 4.65 1.76 2.23
N VAL A 53 3.81 0.73 2.36
CA VAL A 53 4.20 -0.65 2.01
C VAL A 53 3.89 -0.96 0.55
N THR A 54 4.93 -1.31 -0.21
CA THR A 54 4.81 -1.83 -1.57
C THR A 54 4.81 -3.36 -1.53
N LEU A 55 3.69 -3.99 -1.89
CA LEU A 55 3.63 -5.44 -2.00
C LEU A 55 4.12 -5.87 -3.39
N THR A 56 5.05 -6.82 -3.44
CA THR A 56 5.61 -7.25 -4.74
C THR A 56 4.68 -8.19 -5.51
N TYR A 57 3.70 -8.80 -4.84
CA TYR A 57 2.70 -9.65 -5.52
C TYR A 57 1.65 -8.77 -6.23
N PRO A 58 1.35 -9.00 -7.51
CA PRO A 58 0.58 -8.05 -8.32
C PRO A 58 -0.92 -8.02 -8.00
N HIS A 59 -1.47 -9.10 -7.43
CA HIS A 59 -2.89 -9.20 -7.14
C HIS A 59 -3.16 -9.15 -5.63
N ILE A 60 -3.42 -7.95 -5.13
CA ILE A 60 -3.74 -7.70 -3.71
C ILE A 60 -5.26 -7.61 -3.54
N GLY A 61 -5.77 -8.16 -2.44
CA GLY A 61 -7.22 -8.15 -2.16
C GLY A 61 -7.98 -9.40 -2.62
N ASN A 62 -7.29 -10.42 -3.13
CA ASN A 62 -7.91 -11.64 -3.68
C ASN A 62 -8.84 -12.36 -2.68
N THR A 63 -8.59 -12.22 -1.38
CA THR A 63 -9.32 -12.91 -0.30
C THR A 63 -10.19 -11.98 0.55
N GLY A 64 -10.35 -10.71 0.16
CA GLY A 64 -11.13 -9.73 0.93
C GLY A 64 -10.49 -9.34 2.28
N MET A 65 -11.29 -9.12 3.30
CA MET A 65 -10.84 -8.81 4.66
C MET A 65 -11.75 -9.53 5.67
N THR A 66 -11.20 -9.94 6.81
CA THR A 66 -11.95 -10.60 7.89
C THR A 66 -11.58 -10.02 9.25
N ASP A 67 -12.53 -9.94 10.19
CA ASP A 67 -12.24 -9.42 11.54
C ASP A 67 -11.35 -10.37 12.39
N GLN A 68 -11.06 -11.57 11.89
CA GLN A 68 -10.24 -12.57 12.59
C GLN A 68 -8.73 -12.43 12.32
N ASP A 69 -8.35 -11.64 11.31
CA ASP A 69 -6.97 -11.43 10.84
C ASP A 69 -6.57 -9.94 10.96
#